data_AF-A0A9W4X6P8-F1
#
_entry.id   AF-A0A9W4X6P8-F1
#
_cell.length_a   1.000
_cell.length_b   1.000
_cell.length_c   1.000
_cell.angle_alpha   90.00
_cell.angle_beta   90.00
_cell.angle_gamma   90.00
#
_symmetry.space_group_name_H-M   'P 1'
#
loop_
_entity.id
_entity.type
_entity.pdbx_description
1 polymer ?
#
loop_
_entity_poly.entity_id
_entity_poly.type
_entity_poly.pdbx_seq_one_letter_code
_entity_poly.pdbx_strand_id
1 'polypeptide(L)' 'MKNNHWNYRVMKSSVNGLGIYEVYYNEDGSIQGFSHNIVSPRGDSLKELNDDLLLYVKALEKPILDYDQLTKQFQ' A
#
# COMPACT_ATOMS: atom_id res chain seq x y z
N MET A 1 -12.47 18.87 1.50
CA MET A 1 -12.75 17.75 2.40
C MET A 1 -11.80 16.63 2.02
N LYS A 2 -11.12 16.01 2.99
CA LYS A 2 -10.32 14.82 2.72
C LYS A 2 -11.29 13.65 2.70
N ASN A 3 -11.20 12.79 1.69
CA ASN A 3 -12.04 11.60 1.60
C ASN A 3 -11.20 10.38 1.97
N ASN A 4 -11.88 9.30 2.40
CA ASN A 4 -11.24 8.01 2.52
C ASN A 4 -10.65 7.59 1.17
N HIS A 5 -9.47 6.95 1.18
CA HIS A 5 -8.79 6.59 -0.06
C HIS A 5 -7.84 5.41 0.13
N TRP A 6 -7.58 4.72 -0.98
CA TRP A 6 -6.55 3.69 -1.09
C TRP A 6 -5.24 4.29 -1.58
N ASN A 7 -4.12 3.74 -1.13
CA ASN A 7 -2.79 4.10 -1.63
C ASN A 7 -1.87 2.88 -1.56
N TYR A 8 -0.97 2.76 -2.54
CA TYR A 8 0.12 1.80 -2.46
C TYR A 8 1.21 2.31 -1.52
N ARG A 9 1.66 1.46 -0.60
CA ARG A 9 2.75 1.78 0.34
C ARG A 9 3.75 0.64 0.39
N VAL A 10 5.03 1.03 0.44
CA VAL A 10 6.07 0.11 0.87
C VAL A 10 5.91 -0.15 2.36
N MET A 11 5.83 -1.42 2.74
CA MET A 11 5.82 -1.86 4.13
C MET A 11 6.96 -2.86 4.35
N LYS A 12 7.55 -2.83 5.54
CA LYS A 12 8.61 -3.74 5.97
C LYS A 12 8.05 -4.76 6.96
N SER A 13 8.24 -6.04 6.67
CA SER A 13 8.01 -7.15 7.61
C SER A 13 9.36 -7.76 8.02
N SER A 14 9.44 -8.26 9.26
CA SER A 14 10.59 -9.03 9.74
C SER A 14 10.77 -10.36 9.02
N VAL A 15 9.69 -10.93 8.45
CA VAL A 15 9.72 -12.24 7.78
C VAL A 15 10.02 -12.09 6.29
N ASN A 16 9.31 -11.17 5.60
CA ASN A 16 9.33 -11.08 4.14
C ASN A 16 10.16 -9.91 3.59
N GLY A 17 10.74 -9.05 4.45
CA GLY A 17 11.46 -7.86 4.00
C GLY A 17 10.51 -6.76 3.51
N LEU A 18 10.88 -6.06 2.43
CA LEU A 18 10.07 -4.98 1.86
C LEU A 18 9.07 -5.52 0.83
N GLY A 19 7.83 -5.06 0.91
CA GLY A 19 6.77 -5.34 -0.06
C GLY A 19 5.85 -4.14 -0.26
N ILE A 20 5.11 -4.12 -1.37
CA ILE A 20 4.07 -3.11 -1.62
C ILE A 20 2.71 -3.69 -1.25
N TYR A 21 1.93 -2.91 -0.52
CA TYR A 21 0.61 -3.26 -0.02
C TYR A 21 -0.40 -2.17 -0.37
N GLU A 22 -1.68 -2.55 -0.47
CA GLU A 22 -2.79 -1.60 -0.55
C GLU A 22 -3.13 -1.14 0.86
N VAL A 23 -3.08 0.17 1.12
CA VAL A 23 -3.38 0.75 2.43
C VAL A 23 -4.57 1.69 2.30
N TYR A 24 -5.58 1.47 3.15
CA TYR A 24 -6.78 2.29 3.22
C TYR A 24 -6.67 3.30 4.35
N TYR A 25 -6.94 4.56 4.02
CA TYR A 25 -6.86 5.69 4.94
C TYR A 25 -8.25 6.29 5.19
N ASN A 26 -8.49 6.65 6.45
CA ASN A 26 -9.61 7.51 6.85
C ASN A 26 -9.36 8.96 6.39
N GLU A 27 -10.41 9.79 6.46
CA GLU A 27 -10.35 11.23 6.13
C GLU A 27 -9.32 12.01 6.96
N ASP A 28 -9.09 11.59 8.22
CA ASP A 28 -8.08 12.19 9.11
C ASP A 28 -6.64 11.76 8.76
N GLY A 29 -6.47 10.81 7.85
CA GLY A 29 -5.19 10.26 7.44
C GLY A 29 -4.71 9.09 8.29
N SER A 30 -5.49 8.62 9.26
CA SER A 30 -5.22 7.37 9.98
C SER A 30 -5.40 6.17 9.05
N ILE A 31 -4.58 5.13 9.25
CA ILE A 31 -4.72 3.86 8.54
C ILE A 31 -5.93 3.14 9.14
N GLN A 32 -6.87 2.72 8.28
CA GLN A 32 -8.03 1.92 8.67
C GLN A 32 -7.84 0.43 8.35
N GLY A 33 -7.00 0.10 7.37
CA GLY A 33 -6.70 -1.28 7.00
C GLY A 33 -5.69 -1.35 5.87
N PHE A 34 -5.24 -2.57 5.57
CA PHE A 34 -4.32 -2.84 4.46
C PHE A 34 -4.46 -4.28 3.97
N SER A 35 -3.98 -4.57 2.75
CA SER A 35 -3.98 -5.91 2.19
C SER A 35 -3.13 -6.87 3.02
N HIS A 36 -3.59 -8.11 3.22
CA HIS A 36 -2.82 -9.09 4.00
C HIS A 36 -1.53 -9.51 3.26
N ASN A 37 -1.63 -9.66 1.94
CA ASN A 37 -0.53 -10.07 1.07
C ASN A 37 0.06 -8.85 0.33
N ILE A 38 1.31 -9.00 -0.10
CA ILE A 38 1.96 -8.10 -1.07
C ILE A 38 1.15 -8.16 -2.37
N VAL A 39 1.00 -7.00 -3.01
CA VAL A 39 0.27 -6.86 -4.27
C VAL A 39 1.23 -6.75 -5.47
N SER A 40 0.72 -7.03 -6.66
CA SER A 40 1.46 -6.92 -7.92
C SER A 40 0.68 -6.04 -8.90
N PRO A 41 1.37 -5.26 -9.76
CA PRO A 41 0.73 -4.43 -10.76
C PRO A 41 -0.20 -5.22 -11.69
N ARG A 42 -1.32 -4.63 -12.10
CA ARG A 42 -2.31 -5.25 -12.99
C ARG A 42 -2.88 -4.24 -14.00
N GLY A 43 -3.21 -4.70 -15.21
CA GLY A 43 -4.09 -4.01 -16.13
C GLY A 43 -4.61 -4.95 -17.22
N ASP A 44 -5.75 -4.62 -17.84
CA ASP A 44 -6.31 -5.41 -18.95
C ASP A 44 -5.74 -4.93 -20.32
N SER A 45 -4.95 -3.86 -20.31
CA SER A 45 -4.13 -3.39 -21.43
C SER A 45 -2.72 -2.99 -20.98
N LEU A 46 -1.78 -2.88 -21.94
CA LEU A 46 -0.43 -2.38 -21.63
C LEU A 46 -0.44 -0.98 -21.02
N LYS A 47 -1.38 -0.12 -21.44
CA LYS A 47 -1.52 1.22 -20.88
C LYS A 47 -1.93 1.16 -19.41
N GLU A 48 -2.95 0.36 -19.09
CA GLU A 48 -3.42 0.21 -17.70
C GLU A 48 -2.35 -0.41 -16.81
N LEU A 49 -1.67 -1.47 -17.29
CA LEU A 49 -0.58 -2.09 -16.53
C LEU A 49 0.56 -1.09 -16.28
N ASN A 50 0.91 -0.27 -17.27
CA ASN A 50 1.91 0.79 -17.10
C ASN A 50 1.45 1.88 -16.13
N ASP A 51 0.20 2.32 -16.21
CA ASP A 51 -0.37 3.31 -15.29
C ASP A 51 -0.34 2.79 -13.85
N ASP A 52 -0.67 1.51 -13.63
CA ASP A 52 -0.62 0.87 -12.32
C ASP A 52 0.83 0.70 -11.81
N LEU A 53 1.76 0.28 -12.67
CA LEU A 53 3.20 0.24 -12.38
C LEU A 53 3.72 1.60 -11.87
N LEU A 54 3.29 2.71 -12.49
CA LEU A 54 3.69 4.05 -12.05
C LEU A 54 3.16 4.40 -10.65
N LEU A 55 2.02 3.87 -10.22
CA LEU A 55 1.53 4.03 -8.85
C LEU A 55 2.42 3.29 -7.84
N TYR A 56 2.91 2.11 -8.21
CA TYR A 56 3.86 1.34 -7.38
C TYR A 56 5.21 2.06 -7.28
N VAL A 57 5.71 2.63 -8.38
CA VAL A 57 6.93 3.46 -8.36
C VAL A 57 6.76 4.66 -7.42
N LYS A 58 5.62 5.36 -7.48
CA LYS A 58 5.30 6.46 -6.55
C LYS A 58 5.25 6.02 -5.08
N ALA A 59 4.97 4.75 -4.79
CA ALA A 59 4.98 4.24 -3.42
C ALA A 59 6.40 4.24 -2.81
N LEU A 60 7.44 4.10 -3.65
CA LEU A 60 8.85 4.11 -3.23
C LEU A 60 9.30 5.49 -2.71
N GLU A 61 8.60 6.56 -3.08
CA GLU A 61 8.89 7.94 -2.68
C GLU A 61 8.25 8.30 -1.31
N LYS A 62 7.48 7.38 -0.73
CA LYS A 62 6.75 7.59 0.53
C LYS A 62 7.48 6.92 1.71
N PRO A 63 7.24 7.37 2.95
CA PRO A 63 7.79 6.69 4.12
C PRO A 63 7.43 5.20 4.17
N ILE A 64 8.39 4.35 4.54
CA ILE A 64 8.17 2.92 4.74
C ILE A 64 7.34 2.72 6.01
N LEU A 65 6.28 1.91 5.91
CA LEU A 65 5.46 1.53 7.07
C LEU A 65 5.96 0.22 7.69
N ASP A 66 5.68 0.00 8.97
CA ASP A 66 6.01 -1.25 9.66
C ASP A 66 4.80 -2.20 9.60
N TYR A 67 4.94 -3.31 8.88
CA TYR A 67 3.86 -4.29 8.67
C TYR A 67 3.55 -5.06 9.94
N ASP A 68 4.57 -5.45 10.70
CA ASP A 68 4.38 -6.28 11.89
C ASP A 68 3.74 -5.47 13.02
N GLN A 69 4.08 -4.18 13.12
CA GLN A 69 3.43 -3.24 14.05
C GLN A 69 1.97 -3.00 13.67
N LEU A 70 1.69 -2.69 12.41
CA LEU A 70 0.33 -2.41 11.96
C LEU A 70 -0.56 -3.66 12.08
N THR A 71 -0.04 -4.85 11.76
CA THR A 71 -0.80 -6.10 11.92
C THR A 71 -1.25 -6.32 13.36
N LYS A 72 -0.41 -6.02 14.36
CA LYS A 72 -0.79 -6.10 15.78
C LYS A 72 -1.86 -5.08 16.18
N GLN A 73 -1.95 -3.94 15.49
CA GLN A 73 -2.94 -2.90 15.79
C GLN A 73 -4.35 -3.27 15.32
N PHE A 74 -4.48 -4.14 14.31
CA PHE A 74 -5.78 -4.58 13.76
C PHE A 74 -6.12 -6.04 14.10
N GLN A 75 -5.42 -6.64 15.07
CA GLN A 75 -5.80 -7.90 15.74
C GLN A 75 -6.69 -7.60 16.95
#